data_AF-A0A511DUG1-F1
#
_entry.id   AF-A0A511DUG1-F1
#
_cell.length_a   1.000
_cell.length_b   1.000
_cell.length_c   1.000
_cell.angle_alpha   90.00
_cell.angle_beta   90.00
_cell.angle_gamma   90.00
#
_symmetry.space_group_name_H-M   'P 1'
#
loop_
_entity.id
_entity.type
_entity.pdbx_description
1 polymer ?
#
loop_
_entity_poly.entity_id
_entity_poly.type
_entity_poly.pdbx_seq_one_letter_code
_entity_poly.pdbx_strand_id
1 'polypeptide(L)'
;MKTLILISHPKFEDSGTQQFLKTSFYSLDDVKYQVIDELYGQSDGIDIEKEQSALKGFDRIIFQFPMYWYSSPASLKQFMDDVFTRNYIVANRSVKTKQLGIVVTLGDAKADFQAGGSEQFTISELLRPLQAFAHKAGMQYLKPLVVDQFGYMDPEQKEKLLIDYLQYLSAEMPLSLANREKWLVERLQSTKQGKSDEKQQAIDLVINSLEDQQNNVESLKEDVKMIRNQEE
;
A
#
# COMPACT_ATOMS: atom_id res chain seq x y z
N MET A 1 -10.69 3.61 -8.47
CA MET A 1 -9.78 2.43 -8.46
C MET A 1 -10.11 1.64 -7.22
N LYS A 2 -10.37 0.33 -7.34
CA LYS A 2 -10.77 -0.51 -6.20
C LYS A 2 -9.59 -1.31 -5.67
N THR A 3 -9.43 -1.32 -4.34
CA THR A 3 -8.31 -2.02 -3.68
C THR A 3 -8.83 -3.08 -2.71
N LEU A 4 -8.30 -4.30 -2.82
CA LEU A 4 -8.51 -5.37 -1.84
C LEU A 4 -7.24 -5.58 -1.01
N ILE A 5 -7.39 -5.60 0.30
CA ILE A 5 -6.32 -5.85 1.25
C ILE A 5 -6.53 -7.23 1.85
N LEU A 6 -5.58 -8.12 1.59
CA LEU A 6 -5.50 -9.46 2.16
C LEU A 6 -4.54 -9.40 3.33
N ILE A 7 -5.11 -9.43 4.54
CA ILE A 7 -4.38 -9.33 5.79
C ILE A 7 -4.10 -10.75 6.29
N SER A 8 -2.83 -11.06 6.52
CA SER A 8 -2.39 -12.28 7.18
C SER A 8 -1.67 -11.92 8.46
N HIS A 9 -2.30 -12.19 9.59
CA HIS A 9 -1.79 -11.90 10.92
C HIS A 9 -2.45 -12.83 11.95
N PRO A 10 -1.74 -13.85 12.48
CA PRO A 10 -2.34 -14.85 13.39
C PRO A 10 -2.98 -14.29 14.66
N LYS A 11 -2.53 -13.11 15.12
CA LYS A 11 -3.10 -12.38 16.28
C LYS A 11 -3.59 -10.99 15.87
N PHE A 12 -4.43 -10.91 14.85
CA PHE A 12 -4.85 -9.63 14.25
C PHE A 12 -5.48 -8.67 15.27
N GLU A 13 -6.36 -9.17 16.13
CA GLU A 13 -7.06 -8.37 17.14
C GLU A 13 -6.12 -7.82 18.23
N ASP A 14 -5.04 -8.52 18.57
CA ASP A 14 -4.06 -8.07 19.57
C ASP A 14 -2.98 -7.13 19.01
N SER A 15 -2.97 -6.89 17.69
CA SER A 15 -1.90 -6.16 17.03
C SER A 15 -2.17 -4.66 16.94
N GLY A 16 -1.49 -3.87 17.78
CA GLY A 16 -1.63 -2.42 17.80
C GLY A 16 -1.40 -1.75 16.44
N THR A 17 -0.44 -2.24 15.65
CA THR A 17 -0.17 -1.73 14.30
C THR A 17 -1.35 -2.00 13.36
N GLN A 18 -1.91 -3.21 13.39
CA GLN A 18 -3.01 -3.58 12.51
C GLN A 18 -4.30 -2.84 12.89
N GLN A 19 -4.58 -2.69 14.18
CA GLN A 19 -5.71 -1.92 14.67
C GLN A 19 -5.60 -0.44 14.28
N PHE A 20 -4.40 0.14 14.34
CA PHE A 20 -4.16 1.50 13.85
C PHE A 20 -4.44 1.62 12.35
N LEU A 21 -3.88 0.73 11.53
CA LEU A 21 -4.11 0.74 10.08
C LEU A 21 -5.57 0.45 9.71
N LYS A 22 -6.30 -0.33 10.52
CA LYS A 22 -7.73 -0.63 10.33
C LYS A 22 -8.60 0.63 10.36
N THR A 23 -8.21 1.65 11.13
CA THR A 23 -8.96 2.92 11.19
C THR A 23 -9.06 3.61 9.82
N SER A 24 -8.06 3.41 8.95
CA SER A 24 -8.03 3.99 7.60
C SER A 24 -9.15 3.45 6.70
N PHE A 25 -9.61 2.21 6.94
CA PHE A 25 -10.59 1.54 6.09
C PHE A 25 -11.96 2.20 6.12
N TYR A 26 -12.33 2.79 7.26
CA TYR A 26 -13.58 3.54 7.39
C TYR A 26 -13.60 4.84 6.58
N SER A 27 -12.44 5.25 6.07
CA SER A 27 -12.29 6.52 5.36
C SER A 27 -12.22 6.34 3.84
N LEU A 28 -12.25 5.11 3.31
CA LEU A 28 -12.09 4.83 1.87
C LEU A 28 -13.13 3.82 1.37
N ASP A 29 -14.15 4.31 0.65
CA ASP A 29 -15.27 3.47 0.17
C ASP A 29 -14.85 2.40 -0.86
N ASP A 30 -13.81 2.69 -1.65
CA ASP A 30 -13.28 1.80 -2.68
C ASP A 30 -12.23 0.80 -2.16
N VAL A 31 -11.96 0.80 -0.85
CA VAL A 31 -11.02 -0.13 -0.21
C VAL A 31 -11.80 -1.16 0.59
N LYS A 32 -11.52 -2.44 0.35
CA LYS A 32 -12.02 -3.54 1.17
C LYS A 32 -10.84 -4.30 1.76
N TYR A 33 -11.04 -4.88 2.94
CA TYR A 33 -10.07 -5.75 3.57
C TYR A 33 -10.70 -7.10 3.93
N GLN A 34 -9.85 -8.12 3.99
CA GLN A 34 -10.19 -9.47 4.43
C GLN A 34 -9.03 -9.97 5.29
N VAL A 35 -9.36 -10.51 6.47
CA VAL A 35 -8.36 -11.14 7.36
C VAL A 35 -8.39 -12.64 7.10
N ILE A 36 -7.34 -13.16 6.45
CA ILE A 36 -7.26 -14.56 6.02
C ILE A 36 -7.36 -15.50 7.22
N ASP A 37 -6.64 -15.18 8.30
CA ASP A 37 -6.60 -16.01 9.51
C ASP A 37 -7.96 -16.08 10.23
N GLU A 38 -8.79 -15.04 10.15
CA GLU A 38 -10.15 -15.06 10.72
C GLU A 38 -11.12 -15.83 9.84
N LEU A 39 -11.02 -15.68 8.52
CA LEU A 39 -11.91 -16.34 7.57
C LEU A 39 -11.67 -17.86 7.50
N TYR A 40 -10.41 -18.29 7.61
CA TYR A 40 -10.01 -19.66 7.33
C TYR A 40 -9.25 -20.34 8.47
N GLY A 41 -9.04 -19.69 9.62
CA GLY A 41 -8.31 -20.27 10.74
C GLY A 41 -9.02 -21.46 11.42
N GLN A 42 -10.33 -21.60 11.25
CA GLN A 42 -11.14 -22.71 11.77
C GLN A 42 -11.93 -23.46 10.70
N SER A 43 -11.72 -23.16 9.41
CA SER A 43 -12.45 -23.79 8.31
C SER A 43 -11.75 -25.05 7.80
N ASP A 44 -12.47 -25.87 7.03
CA ASP A 44 -11.93 -27.06 6.35
C ASP A 44 -11.02 -26.72 5.15
N GLY A 45 -10.63 -25.45 4.98
CA GLY A 45 -9.85 -24.95 3.87
C GLY A 45 -10.39 -23.64 3.28
N ILE A 46 -9.70 -23.16 2.24
CA ILE A 46 -10.04 -21.91 1.56
C ILE A 46 -11.08 -22.16 0.46
N ASP A 47 -12.10 -21.29 0.40
CA ASP A 47 -13.08 -21.29 -0.69
C ASP A 47 -12.48 -20.60 -1.93
N ILE A 48 -11.84 -21.40 -2.77
CA ILE A 48 -11.08 -20.94 -3.94
C ILE A 48 -11.97 -20.14 -4.92
N GLU A 49 -13.19 -20.60 -5.19
CA GLU A 49 -14.08 -19.94 -6.17
C GLU A 49 -14.56 -18.59 -5.65
N LYS A 50 -14.93 -18.51 -4.38
CA LYS A 50 -15.32 -17.26 -3.73
C LYS A 50 -14.20 -16.24 -3.76
N GLU A 51 -12.98 -16.64 -3.41
CA GLU A 51 -11.83 -15.73 -3.40
C GLU A 51 -11.44 -15.27 -4.81
N GLN A 52 -11.38 -16.20 -5.77
CA GLN A 52 -11.13 -15.85 -7.17
C GLN A 52 -12.20 -14.92 -7.75
N SER A 53 -13.46 -15.07 -7.32
CA SER A 53 -14.56 -14.18 -7.69
C SER A 53 -14.41 -12.79 -7.06
N ALA A 54 -14.07 -12.73 -5.77
CA ALA A 54 -13.83 -11.48 -5.06
C ALA A 54 -12.71 -10.66 -5.74
N LEU A 55 -11.59 -11.31 -6.08
CA LEU A 55 -10.44 -10.67 -6.72
C LEU A 55 -10.74 -10.02 -8.09
N LYS A 56 -11.79 -10.45 -8.79
CA LYS A 56 -12.15 -9.87 -10.11
C LYS A 56 -12.53 -8.39 -10.00
N GLY A 57 -13.20 -8.00 -8.91
CA GLY A 57 -13.76 -6.67 -8.70
C GLY A 57 -12.75 -5.58 -8.31
N PHE A 58 -11.47 -5.92 -8.17
CA PHE A 58 -10.44 -5.01 -7.66
C PHE A 58 -9.29 -4.81 -8.64
N ASP A 59 -8.78 -3.60 -8.74
CA ASP A 59 -7.67 -3.23 -9.61
C ASP A 59 -6.32 -3.45 -8.91
N ARG A 60 -6.29 -3.26 -7.59
CA ARG A 60 -5.11 -3.41 -6.74
C ARG A 60 -5.36 -4.44 -5.65
N ILE A 61 -4.40 -5.34 -5.47
CA ILE A 61 -4.38 -6.33 -4.41
C ILE A 61 -3.21 -5.99 -3.51
N ILE A 62 -3.45 -5.88 -2.20
CA ILE A 62 -2.43 -5.60 -1.19
C ILE A 62 -2.29 -6.85 -0.32
N PHE A 63 -1.07 -7.36 -0.19
CA PHE A 63 -0.75 -8.32 0.87
C PHE A 63 -0.22 -7.57 2.08
N GLN A 64 -0.89 -7.71 3.22
CA GLN A 64 -0.53 -7.05 4.45
C GLN A 64 -0.22 -8.06 5.55
N PHE A 65 0.99 -8.03 6.08
CA PHE A 65 1.43 -9.02 7.05
C PHE A 65 2.63 -8.56 7.89
N PRO A 66 2.80 -9.10 9.11
CA PRO A 66 4.05 -8.99 9.84
C PRO A 66 5.11 -9.91 9.22
N MET A 67 6.34 -9.42 9.11
CA MET A 67 7.45 -10.25 8.65
C MET A 67 7.82 -11.25 9.74
N TYR A 68 7.55 -12.53 9.50
CA TYR A 68 7.93 -13.63 10.38
C TYR A 68 9.05 -14.42 9.73
N TRP A 69 10.20 -14.48 10.41
CA TRP A 69 11.40 -15.17 9.92
C TRP A 69 11.72 -14.80 8.46
N TYR A 70 11.80 -13.49 8.21
CA TYR A 70 12.14 -12.93 6.89
C TYR A 70 11.14 -13.27 5.77
N SER A 71 9.93 -13.71 6.10
CA SER A 71 8.89 -14.10 5.14
C SER A 71 7.49 -13.70 5.62
N SER A 72 6.47 -14.03 4.83
CA SER A 72 5.07 -13.90 5.23
C SER A 72 4.66 -15.00 6.20
N PRO A 73 3.59 -14.80 7.01
CA PRO A 73 2.99 -15.88 7.77
C PRO A 73 2.48 -17.01 6.87
N ALA A 74 2.35 -18.21 7.45
CA ALA A 74 1.95 -19.41 6.72
C ALA A 74 0.58 -19.28 6.04
N SER A 75 -0.37 -18.57 6.68
CA SER A 75 -1.72 -18.36 6.14
C SER A 75 -1.72 -17.60 4.82
N LEU A 76 -0.87 -16.58 4.65
CA LEU A 76 -0.73 -15.92 3.35
C LEU A 76 -0.16 -16.86 2.29
N LYS A 77 0.84 -17.66 2.65
CA LYS A 77 1.46 -18.60 1.70
C LYS A 77 0.46 -19.67 1.26
N GLN A 78 -0.32 -20.22 2.19
CA GLN A 78 -1.39 -21.17 1.89
C GLN A 78 -2.44 -20.54 0.98
N PHE A 79 -2.90 -19.32 1.31
CA PHE A 79 -3.81 -18.57 0.45
C PHE A 79 -3.27 -18.41 -0.97
N MET A 80 -1.98 -18.10 -1.08
CA MET A 80 -1.37 -17.95 -2.39
C MET A 80 -1.36 -19.26 -3.20
N ASP A 81 -1.05 -20.38 -2.55
CA ASP A 81 -0.98 -21.69 -3.19
C ASP A 81 -2.35 -22.20 -3.66
N ASP A 82 -3.39 -22.00 -2.82
CA ASP A 82 -4.73 -22.50 -3.08
C ASP A 82 -5.50 -21.61 -4.07
N VAL A 83 -5.44 -20.28 -3.90
CA VAL A 83 -6.26 -19.33 -4.67
C VAL A 83 -5.64 -19.02 -6.04
N PHE A 84 -4.32 -18.79 -6.11
CA PHE A 84 -3.64 -18.43 -7.36
C PHE A 84 -3.20 -19.66 -8.16
N THR A 85 -4.17 -20.53 -8.46
CA THR A 85 -3.96 -21.74 -9.24
C THR A 85 -3.34 -21.46 -10.62
N ARG A 86 -2.68 -22.48 -11.19
CA ARG A 86 -2.11 -22.39 -12.54
C ARG A 86 -3.13 -21.96 -13.59
N ASN A 87 -4.37 -22.46 -13.51
CA ASN A 87 -5.42 -22.09 -14.45
C ASN A 87 -5.81 -20.61 -14.30
N TYR A 88 -5.94 -20.12 -13.07
CA TYR A 88 -6.29 -18.73 -12.81
C TYR A 88 -5.20 -17.74 -13.27
N ILE A 89 -3.93 -18.04 -12.97
CA ILE A 89 -2.80 -17.17 -13.30
C ILE A 89 -2.36 -17.29 -14.75
N VAL A 90 -2.14 -18.51 -15.25
CA VAL A 90 -1.47 -18.72 -16.54
C VAL A 90 -2.45 -18.86 -17.69
N ALA A 91 -3.50 -19.68 -17.52
CA ALA A 91 -4.46 -19.95 -18.59
C ALA A 91 -5.43 -18.78 -18.76
N ASN A 92 -6.09 -18.37 -17.67
CA ASN A 92 -7.11 -17.33 -17.69
C ASN A 92 -6.53 -15.92 -17.58
N ARG A 93 -5.28 -15.79 -17.10
CA ARG A 93 -4.60 -14.50 -16.89
C ARG A 93 -5.45 -13.53 -16.07
N SER A 94 -6.18 -14.04 -15.07
CA SER A 94 -7.27 -13.32 -14.40
C SER A 94 -6.82 -12.12 -13.55
N VAL A 95 -5.54 -12.10 -13.16
CA VAL A 95 -4.93 -10.98 -12.42
C VAL A 95 -3.92 -10.21 -13.26
N LYS A 96 -3.80 -10.52 -14.55
CA LYS A 96 -2.93 -9.76 -15.46
C LYS A 96 -3.39 -8.31 -15.46
N THR A 97 -2.43 -7.37 -15.48
CA THR A 97 -2.61 -5.91 -15.36
C THR A 97 -3.03 -5.37 -14.00
N LYS A 98 -3.39 -6.22 -13.03
CA LYS A 98 -3.66 -5.76 -11.66
C LYS A 98 -2.36 -5.36 -10.97
N GLN A 99 -2.48 -4.52 -9.95
CA GLN A 99 -1.35 -4.11 -9.12
C GLN A 99 -1.21 -5.03 -7.92
N LEU A 100 0.03 -5.44 -7.59
CA LEU A 100 0.35 -6.10 -6.32
C LEU A 100 1.15 -5.15 -5.45
N GLY A 101 0.59 -4.74 -4.31
CA GLY A 101 1.31 -4.02 -3.27
C GLY A 101 1.56 -4.90 -2.05
N ILE A 102 2.60 -4.56 -1.30
CA ILE A 102 3.00 -5.25 -0.07
C ILE A 102 3.04 -4.22 1.05
N VAL A 103 2.36 -4.51 2.14
CA VAL A 103 2.42 -3.74 3.39
C VAL A 103 3.01 -4.66 4.44
N VAL A 104 4.29 -4.47 4.75
CA VAL A 104 5.00 -5.35 5.67
C VAL A 104 5.33 -4.60 6.97
N THR A 105 5.01 -5.22 8.11
CA THR A 105 5.37 -4.68 9.42
C THR A 105 6.60 -5.39 9.97
N LEU A 106 7.57 -4.64 10.50
CA LEU A 106 8.85 -5.14 11.02
C LEU A 106 8.99 -4.81 12.51
N GLY A 107 9.62 -5.73 13.25
CA GLY A 107 10.05 -5.48 14.62
C GLY A 107 11.32 -4.63 14.70
N ASP A 108 12.27 -4.92 13.82
CA ASP A 108 13.57 -4.25 13.74
C ASP A 108 13.52 -2.99 12.88
N ALA A 109 14.53 -2.12 13.04
CA ALA A 109 14.58 -0.86 12.31
C ALA A 109 14.83 -1.12 10.82
N LYS A 110 14.18 -0.36 9.95
CA LYS A 110 14.39 -0.44 8.51
C LYS A 110 15.86 -0.21 8.11
N ALA A 111 16.60 0.57 8.89
CA ALA A 111 18.02 0.85 8.67
C ALA A 111 18.92 -0.40 8.82
N ASP A 112 18.46 -1.44 9.52
CA ASP A 112 19.22 -2.67 9.73
C ASP A 112 19.19 -3.60 8.50
N PHE A 113 18.20 -3.43 7.63
CA PHE A 113 18.00 -4.21 6.40
C PHE A 113 18.83 -3.67 5.24
N GLN A 114 20.15 -3.81 5.36
CA GLN A 114 21.12 -3.49 4.31
C GLN A 114 22.41 -4.30 4.50
N ALA A 115 23.23 -4.36 3.46
CA ALA A 115 24.57 -4.93 3.57
C ALA A 115 25.38 -4.19 4.65
N GLY A 116 25.93 -4.93 5.61
CA GLY A 116 26.65 -4.37 6.76
C GLY A 116 25.77 -3.92 7.94
N GLY A 117 24.43 -3.95 7.80
CA GLY A 117 23.48 -3.83 8.93
C GLY A 117 23.30 -5.17 9.66
N SER A 118 22.56 -5.20 10.78
CA SER A 118 22.38 -6.45 11.54
C SER A 118 21.67 -7.54 10.74
N GLU A 119 20.71 -7.16 9.90
CA GLU A 119 19.92 -8.12 9.09
C GLU A 119 20.61 -8.53 7.79
N GLN A 120 21.70 -7.85 7.39
CA GLN A 120 22.54 -8.14 6.21
C GLN A 120 21.87 -8.03 4.83
N PHE A 121 20.54 -8.09 4.74
CA PHE A 121 19.78 -8.13 3.50
C PHE A 121 18.80 -6.97 3.41
N THR A 122 18.55 -6.45 2.20
CA THR A 122 17.49 -5.47 2.02
C THR A 122 16.12 -6.12 2.10
N ILE A 123 15.12 -5.37 2.60
CA ILE A 123 13.71 -5.81 2.60
C ILE A 123 13.25 -6.22 1.21
N SER A 124 13.75 -5.52 0.20
CA SER A 124 13.46 -5.86 -1.18
C SER A 124 13.92 -7.30 -1.47
N GLU A 125 15.15 -7.67 -1.09
CA GLU A 125 15.69 -9.03 -1.30
C GLU A 125 14.88 -10.11 -0.59
N LEU A 126 14.39 -9.79 0.60
CA LEU A 126 13.54 -10.72 1.36
C LEU A 126 12.17 -10.90 0.70
N LEU A 127 11.59 -9.86 0.10
CA LEU A 127 10.30 -9.90 -0.58
C LEU A 127 10.37 -10.39 -2.03
N ARG A 128 11.52 -10.86 -2.49
CA ARG A 128 11.74 -11.28 -3.88
C ARG A 128 10.84 -12.42 -4.36
N PRO A 129 10.47 -13.41 -3.54
CA PRO A 129 9.48 -14.42 -3.94
C PRO A 129 8.13 -13.81 -4.35
N LEU A 130 7.66 -12.78 -3.63
CA LEU A 130 6.39 -12.10 -3.96
C LEU A 130 6.50 -11.26 -5.23
N GLN A 131 7.65 -10.63 -5.45
CA GLN A 131 7.94 -9.94 -6.71
C GLN A 131 7.97 -10.91 -7.90
N ALA A 132 8.60 -12.07 -7.73
CA ALA A 132 8.64 -13.12 -8.75
C ALA A 132 7.24 -13.67 -9.06
N PHE A 133 6.40 -13.84 -8.03
CA PHE A 133 4.98 -14.18 -8.18
C PHE A 133 4.24 -13.13 -9.01
N ALA A 134 4.32 -11.83 -8.65
CA ALA A 134 3.66 -10.75 -9.40
C ALA A 134 4.10 -10.72 -10.86
N HIS A 135 5.40 -10.87 -11.11
CA HIS A 135 5.96 -10.92 -12.45
C HIS A 135 5.38 -12.11 -13.25
N LYS A 136 5.36 -13.31 -12.66
CA LYS A 136 4.78 -14.50 -13.30
C LYS A 136 3.29 -14.33 -13.59
N ALA A 137 2.58 -13.65 -12.70
CA ALA A 137 1.15 -13.36 -12.82
C ALA A 137 0.81 -12.21 -13.79
N GLY A 138 1.82 -11.51 -14.32
CA GLY A 138 1.61 -10.34 -15.18
C GLY A 138 1.02 -9.15 -14.45
N MET A 139 1.27 -9.05 -13.14
CA MET A 139 0.86 -7.95 -12.28
C MET A 139 1.95 -6.86 -12.25
N GLN A 140 1.54 -5.62 -11.99
CA GLN A 140 2.46 -4.53 -11.68
C GLN A 140 2.84 -4.60 -10.20
N TYR A 141 4.09 -4.99 -9.92
CA TYR A 141 4.61 -5.02 -8.55
C TYR A 141 4.93 -3.59 -8.08
N LEU A 142 4.26 -3.16 -7.01
CA LEU A 142 4.46 -1.85 -6.41
C LEU A 142 5.62 -1.89 -5.43
N LYS A 143 6.27 -0.74 -5.20
CA LYS A 143 7.24 -0.58 -4.12
C LYS A 143 6.57 -0.96 -2.79
N PRO A 144 7.13 -1.85 -1.96
CA PRO A 144 6.54 -2.20 -0.67
C PRO A 144 6.44 -0.99 0.26
N LEU A 145 5.34 -0.90 0.99
CA LEU A 145 5.22 -0.04 2.16
C LEU A 145 5.73 -0.81 3.38
N VAL A 146 6.73 -0.25 4.04
CA VAL A 146 7.38 -0.86 5.20
C VAL A 146 6.98 -0.06 6.43
N VAL A 147 6.53 -0.77 7.46
CA VAL A 147 6.19 -0.21 8.77
C VAL A 147 7.08 -0.88 9.82
N ASP A 148 8.23 -0.28 10.08
CA ASP A 148 9.14 -0.73 11.12
C ASP A 148 8.85 -0.08 12.47
N GLN A 149 9.09 -0.79 13.56
CA GLN A 149 9.13 -0.22 14.91
C GLN A 149 7.90 0.62 15.31
N PHE A 150 6.71 0.26 14.82
CA PHE A 150 5.47 1.04 15.04
C PHE A 150 5.19 1.36 16.52
N GLY A 151 5.50 0.42 17.42
CA GLY A 151 5.35 0.61 18.87
C GLY A 151 6.19 1.76 19.44
N TYR A 152 7.28 2.12 18.79
CA TYR A 152 8.20 3.19 19.18
C TYR A 152 7.92 4.52 18.47
N MET A 153 6.99 4.56 17.51
CA MET A 153 6.66 5.79 16.80
C MET A 153 5.90 6.78 17.69
N ASP A 154 6.29 8.05 17.59
CA ASP A 154 5.56 9.18 18.16
C ASP A 154 4.23 9.45 17.39
N PRO A 155 3.35 10.34 17.90
CA PRO A 155 2.09 10.64 17.24
C PRO A 155 2.24 11.20 15.81
N GLU A 156 3.20 12.08 15.58
CA GLU A 156 3.41 12.71 14.26
C GLU A 156 3.88 11.69 13.22
N GLN A 157 4.78 10.78 13.63
CA GLN A 157 5.23 9.65 12.81
C GLN A 157 4.07 8.72 12.46
N LYS A 158 3.16 8.45 13.40
CA LYS A 158 1.97 7.63 13.16
C LYS A 158 0.99 8.31 12.22
N GLU A 159 0.76 9.61 12.35
CA GLU A 159 -0.08 10.38 11.43
C GLU A 159 0.49 10.40 10.02
N LYS A 160 1.80 10.62 9.87
CA LYS A 160 2.47 10.54 8.58
C LYS A 160 2.35 9.15 7.96
N LEU A 161 2.58 8.10 8.75
CA LEU A 161 2.41 6.71 8.31
C LEU A 161 0.98 6.46 7.82
N LEU A 162 -0.03 6.99 8.51
CA LEU A 162 -1.43 6.87 8.09
C LEU A 162 -1.66 7.52 6.71
N ILE A 163 -1.10 8.69 6.48
CA ILE A 163 -1.19 9.37 5.17
C ILE A 163 -0.48 8.55 4.08
N ASP A 164 0.74 8.10 4.35
CA ASP A 164 1.51 7.26 3.41
C ASP A 164 0.76 5.95 3.09
N TYR A 165 0.10 5.35 4.08
CA TYR A 165 -0.73 4.18 3.92
C TYR A 165 -1.98 4.46 3.08
N LEU A 166 -2.72 5.53 3.37
CA LEU A 166 -3.89 5.94 2.59
C LEU A 166 -3.53 6.21 1.12
N GLN A 167 -2.41 6.88 0.87
CA GLN A 167 -1.85 7.06 -0.47
C GLN A 167 -1.54 5.71 -1.13
N TYR A 168 -0.87 4.81 -0.41
CA TYR A 168 -0.56 3.48 -0.92
C TYR A 168 -1.79 2.66 -1.30
N LEU A 169 -2.92 2.87 -0.63
CA LEU A 169 -4.16 2.15 -0.90
C LEU A 169 -4.97 2.73 -2.05
N SER A 170 -4.96 4.06 -2.25
CA SER A 170 -5.94 4.75 -3.11
C SER A 170 -5.35 5.70 -4.15
N ALA A 171 -4.09 6.12 -4.03
CA ALA A 171 -3.45 6.99 -5.01
C ALA A 171 -3.07 6.24 -6.28
N GLU A 172 -2.96 6.99 -7.37
CA GLU A 172 -2.49 6.50 -8.67
C GLU A 172 -0.99 6.18 -8.61
N MET A 173 -0.59 5.05 -9.22
CA MET A 173 0.80 4.58 -9.22
C MET A 173 1.47 4.82 -10.58
N PRO A 174 2.78 5.17 -10.63
CA PRO A 174 3.72 5.24 -9.50
C PRO A 174 3.43 6.41 -8.56
N LEU A 175 3.83 6.28 -7.29
CA LEU A 175 3.63 7.29 -6.26
C LEU A 175 4.60 8.49 -6.43
N SER A 176 4.51 9.15 -7.58
CA SER A 176 5.28 10.36 -7.92
C SER A 176 4.82 11.54 -7.06
N LEU A 177 5.64 12.61 -7.00
CA LEU A 177 5.25 13.83 -6.29
C LEU A 177 3.89 14.36 -6.79
N ALA A 178 3.73 14.47 -8.11
CA ALA A 178 2.49 14.94 -8.73
C ALA A 178 1.27 14.06 -8.37
N ASN A 179 1.42 12.73 -8.37
CA ASN A 179 0.32 11.83 -8.02
C ASN A 179 -0.04 11.91 -6.53
N ARG A 180 0.95 12.16 -5.66
CA ARG A 180 0.73 12.36 -4.22
C ARG A 180 0.02 13.68 -3.93
N GLU A 181 0.43 14.75 -4.60
CA GLU A 181 -0.19 16.08 -4.49
C GLU A 181 -1.62 16.06 -4.98
N LYS A 182 -1.85 15.55 -6.20
CA LYS A 182 -3.20 15.38 -6.76
C LYS A 182 -4.11 14.58 -5.80
N TRP A 183 -3.64 13.44 -5.31
CA TRP A 183 -4.39 12.63 -4.35
C TRP A 183 -4.69 13.41 -3.06
N LEU A 184 -3.73 14.17 -2.54
CA LEU A 184 -3.89 14.92 -1.30
C LEU A 184 -4.92 16.04 -1.46
N VAL A 185 -4.87 16.77 -2.58
CA VAL A 185 -5.84 17.83 -2.90
C VAL A 185 -7.25 17.24 -3.01
N GLU A 186 -7.44 16.18 -3.81
CA GLU A 186 -8.74 15.50 -3.96
C GLU A 186 -9.28 15.02 -2.60
N ARG A 187 -8.38 14.51 -1.74
CA ARG A 187 -8.73 14.03 -0.41
C ARG A 187 -9.13 15.15 0.54
N LEU A 188 -8.40 16.27 0.52
CA LEU A 188 -8.71 17.47 1.31
C LEU A 188 -10.06 18.06 0.89
N GLN A 189 -10.34 18.13 -0.42
CA GLN A 189 -11.63 18.58 -0.95
C GLN A 189 -12.78 17.69 -0.50
N SER A 190 -12.61 16.37 -0.52
CA SER A 190 -13.61 15.43 0.01
C SER A 190 -13.82 15.61 1.52
N THR A 191 -12.73 15.77 2.28
CA THR A 191 -12.77 15.94 3.74
C THR A 191 -13.37 17.28 4.17
N LYS A 192 -13.31 18.30 3.31
CA LYS A 192 -13.92 19.62 3.52
C LYS A 192 -15.43 19.52 3.71
N GLN A 193 -16.10 18.60 3.01
CA GLN A 193 -17.54 18.43 3.09
C GLN A 193 -17.97 18.00 4.50
N GLY A 194 -18.91 18.73 5.09
CA GLY A 194 -19.41 18.45 6.45
C GLY A 194 -18.54 18.97 7.60
N LYS A 195 -17.52 19.80 7.33
CA LYS A 195 -16.76 20.54 8.37
C LYS A 195 -17.35 21.94 8.61
N SER A 196 -17.01 22.56 9.74
CA SER A 196 -17.36 23.95 10.05
C SER A 196 -16.70 24.92 9.08
N ASP A 197 -17.28 26.10 8.88
CA ASP A 197 -16.79 27.13 7.95
C ASP A 197 -15.31 27.50 8.20
N GLU A 198 -14.91 27.64 9.47
CA GLU A 198 -13.52 27.92 9.86
C GLU A 198 -12.56 26.81 9.39
N LYS A 199 -12.96 25.53 9.54
CA LYS A 199 -12.15 24.40 9.08
C LYS A 199 -12.14 24.29 7.56
N GLN A 200 -13.24 24.63 6.90
CA GLN A 200 -13.29 24.68 5.45
C GLN A 200 -12.32 25.72 4.89
N GLN A 201 -12.27 26.92 5.48
CA GLN A 201 -11.32 27.97 5.10
C GLN A 201 -9.88 27.55 5.34
N ALA A 202 -9.58 26.91 6.48
CA ALA A 202 -8.24 26.38 6.74
C ALA A 202 -7.80 25.34 5.71
N ILE A 203 -8.73 24.45 5.30
CA ILE A 203 -8.46 23.45 4.24
C ILE A 203 -8.20 24.15 2.90
N ASP A 204 -8.98 25.18 2.55
CA ASP A 204 -8.79 25.92 1.29
C ASP A 204 -7.43 26.61 1.23
N LEU A 205 -6.96 27.19 2.35
CA LEU A 205 -5.62 27.78 2.42
C LEU A 205 -4.52 26.74 2.18
N VAL A 206 -4.68 25.52 2.71
CA VAL A 206 -3.72 24.43 2.47
C VAL A 206 -3.76 23.98 1.02
N ILE A 207 -4.95 23.81 0.43
CA ILE A 207 -5.10 23.43 -0.98
C ILE A 207 -4.42 24.46 -1.89
N ASN A 208 -4.72 25.75 -1.72
CA ASN A 208 -4.14 26.81 -2.54
C ASN A 208 -2.60 26.85 -2.42
N SER A 209 -2.07 26.68 -1.20
CA SER A 209 -0.63 26.62 -0.97
C SER A 209 0.03 25.44 -1.71
N LEU A 210 -0.62 24.27 -1.72
CA LEU A 210 -0.13 23.09 -2.44
C LEU A 210 -0.16 23.32 -3.97
N GLU A 211 -1.23 23.91 -4.49
CA GLU A 211 -1.35 24.23 -5.93
C GLU A 211 -0.31 25.26 -6.38
N ASP A 212 -0.06 26.30 -5.57
CA ASP A 212 0.99 27.29 -5.83
C ASP A 212 2.39 26.66 -5.83
N GLN A 213 2.68 25.77 -4.88
CA GLN A 213 3.94 25.03 -4.82
C GLN A 213 4.11 24.11 -6.04
N GLN A 214 3.04 23.46 -6.48
CA GLN A 214 3.05 22.62 -7.68
C GLN A 214 3.40 23.44 -8.93
N ASN A 215 2.74 24.58 -9.12
CA ASN A 215 3.02 25.50 -10.25
C ASN A 215 4.48 25.98 -10.24
N ASN A 216 5.03 26.29 -9.06
CA ASN A 216 6.42 26.67 -8.92
C ASN A 216 7.39 25.54 -9.30
N VAL A 217 7.12 24.30 -8.87
CA VAL A 217 7.92 23.12 -9.24
C VAL A 217 7.86 22.86 -10.75
N GLU A 218 6.70 23.05 -11.39
CA GLU A 218 6.56 22.93 -12.84
C GLU A 218 7.37 23.99 -13.58
N SER A 219 7.28 25.26 -13.18
CA SER A 219 8.11 26.34 -13.73
C SER A 219 9.61 26.04 -13.61
N LEU A 220 10.07 25.59 -12.44
CA LEU A 220 11.48 25.25 -12.22
C LEU A 220 11.95 24.10 -13.13
N LYS A 221 11.09 23.11 -13.40
CA LYS A 221 11.42 22.02 -14.34
C LYS A 221 11.55 22.54 -15.77
N GLU A 222 10.72 23.49 -16.17
CA GLU A 222 10.83 24.12 -17.50
C GLU A 222 12.11 24.93 -17.64
N ASP A 223 12.46 25.73 -16.62
CA ASP A 223 13.70 26.50 -16.60
C ASP A 223 14.94 25.60 -16.71
N VAL A 224 15.00 24.53 -15.89
CA VAL A 224 16.09 23.55 -15.95
C VAL A 224 16.19 22.90 -17.34
N LYS A 225 15.04 22.60 -17.97
CA LYS A 225 15.02 22.02 -19.32
C LYS A 225 15.50 23.01 -20.38
N MET A 226 15.15 24.30 -20.26
CA MET A 226 15.63 25.34 -21.16
C MET A 226 17.15 25.52 -21.05
N ILE A 227 17.69 25.56 -19.83
CA ILE A 227 19.14 25.66 -19.60
C ILE A 227 19.86 24.47 -20.25
N ARG A 228 19.38 23.25 -20.03
CA ARG A 228 20.00 22.04 -20.61
C ARG A 228 20.01 22.06 -22.13
N ASN A 229 18.96 22.57 -22.77
CA ASN A 229 18.86 22.64 -24.22
C ASN A 229 19.72 23.77 -24.83
N GLN A 230 20.20 24.73 -24.04
CA GLN A 230 21.12 25.78 -24.48
C GLN A 230 22.59 25.34 -24.40
N GLU A 231 22.88 24.28 -23.64
CA GLU A 231 24.23 23.70 -23.49
C GLU A 231 24.55 22.57 -24.50
N GLU A 232 23.54 22.09 -25.24
CA GLU A 232 23.66 21.14 -26.37
C GLU A 232 23.76 21.87 -27.73
#